data_AF-A0A0J7K595-F1
#
_entry.id   AF-A0A0J7K595-F1
#
_cell.length_a   1.000
_cell.length_b   1.000
_cell.length_c   1.000
_cell.angle_alpha   90.00
_cell.angle_beta   90.00
_cell.angle_gamma   90.00
#
_symmetry.space_group_name_H-M   'P 1'
#
loop_
_entity.id
_entity.type
_entity.pdbx_description
1 polymer ?
#
loop_
_entity_poly.entity_id
_entity_poly.type
_entity_poly.pdbx_seq_one_letter_code
_entity_poly.pdbx_strand_id
1 'polypeptide(L)'
;MNDCAIRLPSDDKWLTFNNYDNKERLPFIVYVDLECVLAKTDKKGEEKNLYQHHKVFSIAYYVHCSYDESLSTYHSRRSTGCVSWFAEELNLAQRVKTILYANVTM
;
A
#
# COMPACT_ATOMS: atom_id res chain seq x y z
N MET A 1 24.50 -2.46 22.82
CA MET A 1 23.04 -2.62 22.62
C MET A 1 22.49 -1.25 22.24
N ASN A 2 21.54 -1.17 21.32
CA ASN A 2 21.00 0.11 20.85
C ASN A 2 19.91 0.59 21.83
N ASP A 3 20.11 1.75 22.44
CA ASP A 3 19.18 2.35 23.42
C ASP A 3 17.86 2.81 22.79
N CYS A 4 17.77 2.80 21.46
CA CYS A 4 16.58 3.19 20.68
C CYS A 4 15.86 1.99 20.03
N ALA A 5 16.10 0.77 20.48
CA ALA A 5 15.39 -0.40 19.92
C ALA A 5 13.90 -0.38 20.31
N ILE A 6 13.03 -0.29 19.31
CA ILE A 6 11.58 -0.40 19.50
C ILE A 6 11.29 -1.79 20.07
N ARG A 7 10.78 -1.85 21.31
CA ARG A 7 10.26 -3.08 21.91
C ARG A 7 8.90 -3.37 21.29
N LEU A 8 8.87 -4.30 20.35
CA LEU A 8 7.61 -4.87 19.87
C LEU A 8 6.91 -5.62 21.02
N PRO A 9 5.56 -5.74 20.98
CA PRO A 9 4.84 -6.60 21.90
C PRO A 9 5.35 -8.04 21.79
N SER A 10 5.36 -8.78 22.91
CA SER A 10 5.56 -10.24 22.90
C SER A 10 4.44 -10.91 22.12
N ASP A 11 4.66 -12.11 21.57
CA ASP A 11 3.72 -12.84 20.70
C ASP A 11 2.28 -12.95 21.28
N ASP A 12 2.14 -12.91 22.61
CA ASP A 12 0.84 -12.99 23.31
C ASP A 12 0.12 -11.63 23.49
N LYS A 13 0.66 -10.53 23.00
CA LYS A 13 0.11 -9.17 23.19
C LYS A 13 -0.46 -8.62 21.89
N TRP A 14 -1.72 -8.93 21.63
CA TRP A 14 -2.50 -8.35 20.54
C TRP A 14 -2.79 -6.87 20.80
N LEU A 15 -2.56 -6.04 19.80
CA LEU A 15 -3.05 -4.66 19.78
C LEU A 15 -4.46 -4.67 19.17
N THR A 16 -5.48 -4.33 19.94
CA THR A 16 -6.86 -4.24 19.47
C THR A 16 -7.40 -2.83 19.62
N PHE A 17 -8.27 -2.43 18.71
CA PHE A 17 -9.06 -1.21 18.86
C PHE A 17 -10.21 -1.48 19.83
N ASN A 18 -10.45 -0.56 20.77
CA ASN A 18 -11.54 -0.69 21.75
C ASN A 18 -12.81 0.06 21.34
N ASN A 19 -12.72 0.92 20.32
CA ASN A 19 -13.84 1.72 19.82
C ASN A 19 -13.94 1.57 18.30
N TYR A 20 -15.05 0.99 17.84
CA TYR A 20 -15.36 0.78 16.43
C TYR A 20 -16.50 1.68 15.92
N ASP A 21 -17.01 2.59 16.75
CA ASP A 21 -18.21 3.39 16.45
C ASP A 21 -18.03 4.31 15.24
N ASN A 22 -16.79 4.70 14.96
CA ASN A 22 -16.42 5.53 13.82
C ASN A 22 -15.94 4.72 12.60
N LYS A 23 -16.25 3.42 12.54
CA LYS A 23 -15.85 2.58 11.40
C LYS A 23 -16.70 2.93 10.18
N GLU A 24 -16.09 3.58 9.20
CA GLU A 24 -16.74 3.81 7.91
C GLU A 24 -16.70 2.51 7.08
N ARG A 25 -17.89 2.02 6.68
CA ARG A 25 -18.01 0.89 5.76
C ARG A 25 -17.96 1.40 4.33
N LEU A 26 -16.79 1.32 3.72
CA LEU A 26 -16.64 1.57 2.30
C LEU A 26 -16.87 0.26 1.52
N PRO A 27 -17.61 0.31 0.39
CA PRO A 27 -17.86 -0.86 -0.44
C PRO A 27 -16.57 -1.44 -1.01
N PHE A 28 -15.59 -0.59 -1.30
CA PHE A 28 -14.27 -0.95 -1.77
C PHE A 28 -13.20 -0.20 -0.98
N ILE A 29 -12.13 -0.89 -0.59
CA ILE A 29 -10.95 -0.33 0.09
C ILE A 29 -9.72 -0.74 -0.71
N VAL A 30 -8.78 0.19 -0.89
CA VAL A 30 -7.54 -0.05 -1.62
C VAL A 30 -6.37 0.09 -0.66
N TYR A 31 -5.73 -1.02 -0.34
CA TYR A 31 -4.49 -1.06 0.44
C TYR A 31 -3.32 -1.07 -0.53
N VAL A 32 -2.40 -0.11 -0.43
CA VAL A 32 -1.26 0.01 -1.35
C VAL A 32 -0.01 0.20 -0.53
N ASP A 33 1.04 -0.50 -0.94
CA ASP A 33 2.38 -0.30 -0.40
C ASP A 33 3.42 -0.28 -1.52
N LEU A 34 4.52 0.43 -1.27
CA LEU A 34 5.62 0.53 -2.21
C LEU A 34 6.95 0.29 -1.51
N GLU A 35 7.86 -0.31 -2.25
CA GLU A 35 9.20 -0.59 -1.77
C GLU A 35 10.22 0.10 -2.66
N CYS A 36 11.23 0.66 -2.01
CA CYS A 36 12.27 1.46 -2.63
C CYS A 36 13.60 0.71 -2.61
N VAL A 37 14.34 0.80 -3.71
CA VAL A 37 15.77 0.49 -3.74
C VAL A 37 16.57 1.76 -3.50
N LEU A 38 17.72 1.61 -2.87
CA LEU A 38 18.67 2.72 -2.70
C LEU A 38 19.47 2.90 -3.98
N ALA A 39 19.32 4.05 -4.63
CA ALA A 39 20.18 4.45 -5.73
C ALA A 39 21.53 4.93 -5.18
N LYS A 40 22.62 4.44 -5.78
CA LYS A 40 23.97 4.92 -5.47
C LYS A 40 24.07 6.40 -5.83
N THR A 41 24.65 7.19 -4.94
CA THR A 41 24.86 8.62 -5.16
C THR A 41 26.27 8.86 -5.71
N ASP A 42 26.39 9.58 -6.82
CA ASP A 42 27.69 9.88 -7.47
C ASP A 42 28.48 11.00 -6.79
N LYS A 43 28.08 11.44 -5.59
CA LYS A 43 28.75 12.50 -4.83
C LYS A 43 30.17 12.04 -4.45
N LYS A 44 31.19 12.80 -4.89
CA LYS A 44 32.59 12.64 -4.48
C LYS A 44 32.88 13.56 -3.28
N GLY A 45 33.42 13.03 -2.18
CA GLY A 45 33.79 13.79 -0.98
C GLY A 45 33.23 13.20 0.33
N GLU A 46 33.45 13.88 1.46
CA GLU A 46 32.99 13.47 2.81
C GLU A 46 31.46 13.37 2.94
N GLU A 47 30.71 13.97 1.99
CA GLU A 47 29.24 13.94 1.95
C GLU A 47 28.62 12.64 1.43
N LYS A 48 29.43 11.62 1.09
CA LYS A 48 28.98 10.35 0.46
C LYS A 48 27.83 9.64 1.17
N ASN A 49 27.63 9.90 2.47
CA ASN A 49 26.71 9.14 3.31
C ASN A 49 25.53 9.95 3.87
N LEU A 50 25.41 11.25 3.57
CA LEU A 50 24.39 12.10 4.18
C LEU A 50 23.00 11.95 3.54
N TYR A 51 22.93 11.55 2.27
CA TYR A 51 21.67 11.51 1.53
C TYR A 51 21.57 10.26 0.65
N GLN A 52 20.66 9.35 1.00
CA GLN A 52 20.33 8.18 0.20
C GLN A 52 19.12 8.45 -0.68
N HIS A 53 19.27 8.28 -1.99
CA HIS A 53 18.16 8.45 -2.93
C HIS A 53 17.33 7.16 -3.00
N HIS A 54 16.12 7.19 -2.45
CA HIS A 54 15.17 6.09 -2.52
C HIS A 54 14.44 6.14 -3.87
N LYS A 55 14.56 5.07 -4.65
CA LYS A 55 13.86 4.91 -5.93
C LYS A 55 12.85 3.78 -5.81
N VAL A 56 11.58 4.09 -6.04
CA VAL A 56 10.51 3.09 -6.06
C VAL A 56 10.85 2.02 -7.10
N PHE A 57 10.76 0.76 -6.71
CA PHE A 57 11.05 -0.39 -7.58
C PHE A 57 9.98 -1.46 -7.55
N SER A 58 9.15 -1.49 -6.51
CA SER A 58 7.97 -2.33 -6.52
C SER A 58 6.79 -1.66 -5.83
N ILE A 59 5.61 -1.97 -6.34
CA ILE A 59 4.32 -1.60 -5.77
C ILE A 59 3.49 -2.87 -5.67
N ALA A 60 2.78 -3.02 -4.56
CA ALA A 60 1.73 -4.01 -4.39
C ALA A 60 0.47 -3.31 -3.89
N TYR A 61 -0.69 -3.77 -4.35
CA TYR A 61 -1.95 -3.30 -3.82
C TYR A 61 -2.99 -4.42 -3.77
N TYR A 62 -3.87 -4.29 -2.78
CA TYR A 62 -5.03 -5.15 -2.57
C TYR A 62 -6.29 -4.30 -2.57
N VAL A 63 -7.20 -4.62 -3.50
CA VAL A 63 -8.56 -4.09 -3.51
C VAL A 63 -9.42 -5.07 -2.73
N HIS A 64 -10.04 -4.60 -1.66
CA HIS A 64 -10.98 -5.37 -0.85
C HIS A 64 -12.40 -4.89 -1.13
N CYS A 65 -13.31 -5.81 -1.43
CA CYS A 65 -14.75 -5.54 -1.48
C CYS A 65 -15.42 -6.07 -0.22
N SER A 66 -16.21 -5.23 0.46
CA SER A 66 -16.77 -5.57 1.78
C SER A 66 -17.97 -6.52 1.74
N TYR A 67 -18.52 -6.80 0.55
CA TYR A 67 -19.73 -7.61 0.39
C TYR A 67 -19.62 -8.75 -0.62
N ASP A 68 -18.58 -8.77 -1.45
CA ASP A 68 -18.33 -9.84 -2.42
C ASP A 68 -16.82 -10.05 -2.61
N GLU A 69 -16.28 -11.08 -1.97
CA GLU A 69 -14.84 -11.38 -2.02
C GLU A 69 -14.35 -11.75 -3.43
N SER A 70 -15.23 -12.15 -4.34
CA SER A 70 -14.85 -12.43 -5.73
C SER A 70 -14.43 -11.15 -6.49
N LEU A 71 -14.83 -9.99 -5.99
CA LEU A 71 -14.45 -8.67 -6.50
C LEU A 71 -13.17 -8.13 -5.84
N SER A 72 -12.67 -8.79 -4.79
CA SER A 72 -11.39 -8.47 -4.16
C SER A 72 -10.23 -8.97 -5.05
N THR A 73 -9.22 -8.14 -5.28
CA THR A 73 -8.08 -8.52 -6.12
C THR A 73 -6.75 -8.01 -5.57
N TYR A 74 -5.70 -8.82 -5.74
CA TYR A 74 -4.33 -8.46 -5.40
C TYR A 74 -3.48 -8.36 -6.66
N HIS A 75 -2.70 -7.29 -6.75
CA HIS A 75 -1.77 -7.08 -7.86
C HIS A 75 -0.45 -6.55 -7.34
N SER A 76 0.64 -6.89 -8.04
CA SER A 76 1.95 -6.35 -7.74
C SER A 76 2.80 -6.25 -8.99
N ARG A 77 3.72 -5.29 -9.01
CA ARG A 77 4.70 -5.14 -10.08
C ARG A 77 6.04 -4.72 -9.51
N ARG A 78 7.07 -5.45 -9.92
CA ARG A 78 8.47 -5.14 -9.63
C ARG A 78 9.15 -4.66 -10.91
N SER A 79 9.27 -3.35 -11.07
CA SER A 79 9.94 -2.75 -12.22
C SER A 79 10.25 -1.28 -11.96
N THR A 80 11.14 -0.70 -12.75
CA THR A 80 11.39 0.75 -12.74
C THR A 80 10.19 1.58 -13.19
N GLY A 81 9.22 0.97 -13.88
CA GLY A 81 7.97 1.59 -14.31
C GLY A 81 6.75 1.21 -13.46
N CYS A 82 6.95 0.64 -12.27
CA CYS A 82 5.86 0.19 -11.40
C CYS A 82 4.89 1.34 -11.02
N VAL A 83 5.39 2.57 -10.87
CA VAL A 83 4.57 3.74 -10.57
C VAL A 83 3.62 4.08 -11.73
N SER A 84 4.13 4.15 -12.96
CA SER A 84 3.32 4.44 -14.15
C SER A 84 2.28 3.35 -14.38
N TRP A 85 2.67 2.09 -14.23
CA TRP A 85 1.74 0.97 -14.28
C TRP A 85 0.64 1.07 -13.22
N PHE A 86 0.99 1.37 -11.97
CA PHE A 86 0.00 1.51 -10.91
C PHE A 86 -0.98 2.65 -11.22
N ALA A 87 -0.50 3.76 -11.78
CA ALA A 87 -1.38 4.85 -12.21
C ALA A 87 -2.38 4.42 -13.30
N GLU A 88 -1.99 3.53 -14.22
CA GLU A 88 -2.90 2.93 -15.21
C GLU A 88 -3.94 2.02 -14.54
N GLU A 89 -3.53 1.24 -13.54
CA GLU A 89 -4.43 0.38 -12.75
C GLU A 89 -5.48 1.18 -11.97
N LEU A 90 -5.25 2.46 -11.67
CA LEU A 90 -6.22 3.35 -11.00
C LEU A 90 -7.48 3.64 -11.83
N ASN A 91 -7.56 3.19 -13.09
CA ASN A 91 -8.83 3.02 -13.80
C ASN A 91 -9.82 2.09 -13.04
N LEU A 92 -9.35 1.44 -11.97
CA LEU A 92 -10.15 0.89 -10.88
C LEU A 92 -11.36 1.77 -10.49
N ALA A 93 -11.20 3.10 -10.42
CA ALA A 93 -12.31 3.99 -10.06
C ALA A 93 -13.52 3.84 -11.00
N GLN A 94 -13.29 3.70 -12.30
CA GLN A 94 -14.34 3.50 -13.28
C GLN A 94 -14.97 2.10 -13.17
N ARG A 95 -14.15 1.06 -12.90
CA ARG A 95 -14.63 -0.31 -12.66
C ARG A 95 -15.54 -0.37 -11.43
N VAL A 96 -15.09 0.22 -10.31
CA VAL A 96 -15.84 0.31 -9.06
C VAL A 96 -17.15 1.07 -9.28
N LYS A 97 -17.11 2.19 -10.00
CA LYS A 97 -18.31 2.95 -10.37
C LYS A 97 -19.33 2.06 -11.08
N THR A 98 -18.93 1.33 -12.13
CA THR A 98 -19.83 0.44 -12.87
C THR A 98 -20.45 -0.64 -11.98
N ILE A 99 -19.67 -1.27 -11.11
CA ILE A 99 -20.17 -2.28 -10.16
C ILE A 99 -21.21 -1.67 -9.21
N LEU A 100 -20.91 -0.51 -8.64
CA LEU A 100 -21.83 0.16 -7.71
C LEU A 100 -23.15 0.55 -8.39
N TYR A 101 -23.13 1.02 -9.64
CA TYR A 101 -24.36 1.31 -10.38
C TYR A 101 -25.19 0.05 -10.67
N ALA A 102 -24.56 -1.05 -11.08
CA ALA A 102 -25.25 -2.30 -11.36
C ALA A 102 -25.93 -2.88 -10.11
N ASN A 103 -25.28 -2.77 -8.96
CA ASN A 103 -25.82 -3.25 -7.68
C ASN A 103 -26.96 -2.39 -7.12
N VAL A 104 -27.08 -1.10 -7.52
CA VAL A 104 -28.23 -0.25 -7.14
C VAL A 104 -29.47 -0.54 -7.98
N THR A 105 -29.30 -1.08 -9.19
CA THR A 105 -30.39 -1.42 -10.11
C THR A 105 -30.98 -2.82 -9.93
N MET A 106 -30.40 -3.65 -9.07
CA MET A 106 -30.96 -4.94 -8.63
C MET A 106 -31.74 -4.77 -7.34
#